data_AF-A0A537JEX1-F1
#
_entry.id   AF-A0A537JEX1-F1
#
_cell.length_a   1.000
_cell.length_b   1.000
_cell.length_c   1.000
_cell.angle_alpha   90.00
_cell.angle_beta   90.00
_cell.angle_gamma   90.00
#
_symmetry.space_group_name_H-M   'P 1'
#
loop_
_entity.id
_entity.type
_entity.pdbx_description
1 polymer ?
#
loop_
_entity_poly.entity_id
_entity_poly.type
_entity_poly.pdbx_seq_one_letter_code
_entity_poly.pdbx_strand_id
1 'polypeptide(L)'
;MFIVQNYPLAVIFCMITMLCWGSWANTQKLAGKTWRFELFYWDYVIGIFIFSVLSAFTLGSVGKNGRSFLTDLQQADATNMLSALLGGFIFNAATYRKASTAKQGVSTKGIIISLVAGVLMSFFYRFIAASMDLENFEQPAPGKMTPYTAVFIFSLGVFLSNFIFNTILMKKPLQGSPTGYKEYFHGSFGLHMVGVLGGLIWGLGNSLNLIAAGKAGPAISYGLGQGATLIAALWGVFIWKEFQQAPKGTNGLIVAMFLFFVVGLGLLIYAGT
;
A
#
# COMPACT_ATOMS: atom_id res chain seq x y z
N MET A 1 11.96 1.28 19.77
CA MET A 1 10.78 1.13 18.88
C MET A 1 9.91 -0.07 19.26
N PHE A 2 8.69 -0.13 18.73
CA PHE A 2 7.81 -1.30 18.83
C PHE A 2 8.23 -2.39 17.85
N ILE A 3 8.26 -3.65 18.30
CA ILE A 3 8.64 -4.80 17.48
C ILE A 3 7.69 -5.94 17.84
N VAL A 4 7.22 -6.67 16.83
CA VAL A 4 6.40 -7.87 17.04
C VAL A 4 7.31 -8.99 17.55
N GLN A 5 6.93 -9.62 18.66
CA GLN A 5 7.77 -10.62 19.33
C GLN A 5 7.36 -12.07 19.07
N ASN A 6 6.13 -12.29 18.62
CA ASN A 6 5.58 -13.63 18.42
C ASN A 6 4.77 -13.73 17.12
N TYR A 7 4.69 -14.95 16.59
CA TYR A 7 4.03 -15.25 15.34
C TYR A 7 2.52 -14.93 15.33
N PRO A 8 1.72 -15.26 16.37
CA PRO A 8 0.29 -14.92 16.37
C PRO A 8 0.02 -13.42 16.22
N LEU A 9 0.79 -12.57 16.88
CA LEU A 9 0.68 -11.12 16.72
C LEU A 9 1.08 -10.66 15.31
N ALA A 10 2.09 -11.30 14.71
CA ALA A 10 2.47 -11.03 13.31
C ALA A 10 1.32 -11.37 12.35
N VAL A 11 0.62 -12.48 12.56
CA VAL A 11 -0.55 -12.86 11.78
C VAL A 11 -1.67 -11.84 11.96
N ILE A 12 -1.97 -11.39 13.19
CA ILE A 12 -2.97 -10.33 13.44
C ILE A 12 -2.62 -9.06 12.65
N PHE A 13 -1.35 -8.65 12.65
CA PHE A 13 -0.90 -7.49 11.90
C PHE A 13 -1.09 -7.68 10.40
N CYS A 14 -0.80 -8.86 9.87
CA CYS A 14 -1.07 -9.19 8.46
C CYS A 14 -2.57 -9.15 8.12
N MET A 15 -3.44 -9.59 9.04
CA MET A 15 -4.90 -9.48 8.86
C MET A 15 -5.36 -8.02 8.85
N ILE A 16 -4.77 -7.16 9.69
CA ILE A 16 -5.04 -5.72 9.66
C ILE A 16 -4.51 -5.10 8.35
N THR A 17 -3.31 -5.48 7.89
CA THR A 17 -2.79 -5.08 6.58
C THR A 17 -3.78 -5.43 5.47
N MET A 18 -4.29 -6.66 5.47
CA MET A 18 -5.26 -7.15 4.50
C MET A 18 -6.52 -6.26 4.47
N LEU A 19 -7.04 -5.91 5.65
CA LEU A 19 -8.18 -4.99 5.78
C LEU A 19 -7.85 -3.59 5.23
N CYS A 20 -6.71 -3.03 5.61
CA CYS A 20 -6.24 -1.72 5.15
C CYS A 20 -6.08 -1.66 3.62
N TRP A 21 -5.31 -2.59 3.05
CA TRP A 21 -5.04 -2.65 1.61
C TRP A 21 -6.27 -2.99 0.77
N GLY A 22 -7.23 -3.75 1.30
CA GLY A 22 -8.50 -4.01 0.63
C GLY A 22 -9.51 -2.86 0.76
N SER A 23 -9.32 -1.95 1.72
CA SER A 23 -10.32 -0.91 2.03
C SER A 23 -9.96 0.48 1.53
N TRP A 24 -8.69 0.80 1.27
CA TRP A 24 -8.30 2.16 0.87
C TRP A 24 -8.99 2.61 -0.43
N ALA A 25 -9.24 1.69 -1.39
CA ALA A 25 -9.91 2.02 -2.65
C ALA A 25 -11.36 2.52 -2.45
N ASN A 26 -11.98 2.23 -1.31
CA ASN A 26 -13.30 2.76 -0.99
C ASN A 26 -13.28 4.27 -0.79
N THR A 27 -12.19 4.85 -0.25
CA THR A 27 -12.08 6.30 -0.10
C THR A 27 -11.99 6.98 -1.46
N GLN A 28 -11.26 6.37 -2.41
CA GLN A 28 -11.25 6.81 -3.80
C GLN A 28 -12.65 6.75 -4.42
N LYS A 29 -13.39 5.66 -4.21
CA LYS A 29 -14.74 5.50 -4.76
C LYS A 29 -15.74 6.49 -4.15
N LEU A 30 -15.61 6.81 -2.86
CA LEU A 30 -16.41 7.84 -2.18
C LEU A 30 -16.13 9.23 -2.75
N ALA A 31 -14.86 9.58 -2.95
CA ALA A 31 -14.45 10.88 -3.49
C ALA A 31 -14.69 11.00 -5.01
N GLY A 32 -14.61 9.89 -5.75
CA GLY A 32 -14.53 9.84 -7.21
C GLY A 32 -15.74 10.39 -7.97
N LYS A 33 -16.86 10.69 -7.30
CA LYS A 33 -18.02 11.37 -7.91
C LYS A 33 -17.75 12.84 -8.23
N THR A 34 -16.91 13.49 -7.44
CA THR A 34 -16.66 14.94 -7.51
C THR A 34 -15.17 15.29 -7.45
N TRP A 35 -14.33 14.35 -7.01
CA TRP A 35 -12.89 14.53 -6.89
C TRP A 35 -12.17 13.62 -7.87
N ARG A 36 -11.46 14.24 -8.81
CA ARG A 36 -10.76 13.51 -9.87
C ARG A 36 -9.63 12.68 -9.28
N PHE A 37 -9.30 11.55 -9.92
CA PHE A 37 -8.24 10.66 -9.45
C PHE A 37 -6.90 11.39 -9.28
N GLU A 38 -6.53 12.30 -10.19
CA GLU A 38 -5.26 13.02 -10.11
C GLU A 38 -5.16 13.90 -8.85
N LEU A 39 -6.29 14.48 -8.43
CA LEU A 39 -6.37 15.33 -7.25
C LEU A 39 -6.42 14.48 -5.97
N PHE A 40 -7.28 13.45 -5.96
CA PHE A 40 -7.34 12.46 -4.88
C PHE A 40 -5.99 11.80 -4.62
N TYR A 41 -5.22 11.53 -5.67
CA TYR A 41 -3.95 10.82 -5.55
C TYR A 41 -2.87 11.66 -4.86
N TRP A 42 -2.92 12.98 -5.00
CA TRP A 42 -2.10 13.88 -4.17
C TRP A 42 -2.41 13.72 -2.69
N ASP A 43 -3.69 13.77 -2.33
CA ASP A 43 -4.15 13.60 -0.94
C ASP A 43 -3.72 12.24 -0.37
N TYR A 44 -3.89 11.19 -1.17
CA TYR A 44 -3.49 9.83 -0.83
C TYR A 44 -1.98 9.73 -0.55
N VAL A 45 -1.13 10.27 -1.43
CA VAL A 45 0.33 10.26 -1.24
C VAL A 45 0.75 11.09 -0.02
N ILE A 46 0.10 12.23 0.22
CA ILE A 46 0.30 13.04 1.44
C ILE A 46 -0.09 12.23 2.68
N GLY A 47 -1.20 11.50 2.65
CA GLY A 47 -1.63 10.63 3.74
C GLY A 47 -0.62 9.52 4.06
N ILE A 48 -0.05 8.87 3.04
CA ILE A 48 1.03 7.87 3.23
C ILE A 48 2.24 8.52 3.93
N PHE A 49 2.65 9.70 3.46
CA PHE A 49 3.79 10.41 4.02
C PHE A 49 3.54 10.85 5.48
N ILE A 50 2.38 11.46 5.76
CA ILE A 50 1.97 11.83 7.12
C ILE A 50 1.98 10.60 8.04
N PHE A 51 1.36 9.49 7.62
CA PHE A 51 1.36 8.27 8.41
C PHE A 51 2.79 7.81 8.71
N SER A 52 3.68 7.80 7.71
CA SER A 52 5.05 7.35 7.90
C SER A 52 5.83 8.21 8.90
N VAL A 53 5.66 9.53 8.86
CA VAL A 53 6.26 10.47 9.82
C VAL A 53 5.73 10.19 11.23
N LEU A 54 4.41 10.11 11.37
CA LEU A 54 3.79 9.80 12.66
C LEU A 54 4.28 8.46 13.20
N SER A 55 4.30 7.42 12.37
CA SER A 55 4.75 6.07 12.74
C SER A 55 6.22 6.06 13.17
N ALA A 56 7.10 6.76 12.44
CA ALA A 56 8.52 6.85 12.74
C ALA A 56 8.82 7.56 14.08
N PHE A 57 8.19 8.71 14.32
CA PHE A 57 8.37 9.47 15.56
C PHE A 57 7.58 8.94 16.75
N THR A 58 6.62 8.03 16.54
CA THR A 58 5.88 7.36 17.62
C THR A 58 6.39 5.92 17.78
N LEU A 59 5.76 4.93 17.16
CA LEU A 59 6.11 3.51 17.29
C LEU A 59 7.58 3.22 16.94
N GLY A 60 8.16 3.96 15.99
CA GLY A 60 9.58 3.87 15.60
C GLY A 60 10.55 4.49 16.59
N SER A 61 10.08 5.24 17.59
CA SER A 61 10.94 5.95 18.55
C SER A 61 10.61 5.63 20.00
N VAL A 62 9.36 5.25 20.29
CA VAL A 62 8.85 4.88 21.61
C VAL A 62 8.97 3.37 21.77
N GLY A 63 9.83 2.90 22.67
CA GLY A 63 9.97 1.48 23.01
C GLY A 63 11.37 1.14 23.52
N LYS A 64 11.48 0.01 24.24
CA LYS A 64 12.74 -0.44 24.86
C LYS A 64 13.61 -1.29 23.94
N ASN A 65 13.06 -1.77 22.83
CA ASN A 65 13.72 -2.67 21.89
C ASN A 65 14.10 -1.93 20.61
N GLY A 66 15.14 -2.35 19.91
CA GLY A 66 15.51 -1.70 18.65
C GLY A 66 16.12 -0.31 18.81
N ARG A 67 16.65 0.21 17.70
CA ARG A 67 17.10 1.61 17.62
C ARG A 67 15.90 2.54 17.43
N SER A 68 16.00 3.77 17.92
CA SER A 68 15.02 4.82 17.64
C SER A 68 15.20 5.33 16.21
N PHE A 69 14.12 5.87 15.62
CA PHE A 69 14.11 6.35 14.24
C PHE A 69 15.27 7.29 13.89
N LEU A 70 15.55 8.31 14.70
CA LEU A 70 16.62 9.28 14.38
C LEU A 70 18.00 8.63 14.38
N THR A 71 18.29 7.77 15.36
CA THR A 71 19.55 7.02 15.42
C THR A 71 19.66 6.04 14.26
N ASP A 72 18.56 5.39 13.91
CA ASP A 72 18.51 4.41 12.83
C ASP A 72 18.67 5.06 11.45
N LEU A 73 18.10 6.26 11.25
CA LEU A 73 18.27 7.08 10.06
C LEU A 73 19.72 7.57 9.90
N GLN A 74 20.38 7.98 11.00
CA GLN A 74 21.76 8.47 10.96
C GLN A 74 22.77 7.39 10.58
N GLN A 75 22.54 6.14 10.97
CA GLN A 75 23.45 5.04 10.65
C GLN A 75 23.12 4.33 9.33
N ALA A 76 21.98 4.64 8.70
CA ALA A 76 21.53 3.93 7.51
C ALA A 76 22.45 4.21 6.32
N ASP A 77 22.89 3.16 5.63
CA ASP A 77 23.77 3.32 4.49
C ASP A 77 23.00 3.80 3.25
N ALA A 78 23.66 4.61 2.43
CA ALA A 78 23.10 5.19 1.22
C ALA A 78 22.49 4.13 0.27
N THR A 79 23.10 2.95 0.16
CA THR A 79 22.60 1.85 -0.68
C THR A 79 21.24 1.33 -0.19
N ASN A 80 21.06 1.17 1.13
CA ASN A 80 19.80 0.70 1.70
C ASN A 80 18.73 1.80 1.62
N MET A 81 19.09 3.06 1.89
CA MET A 81 18.20 4.20 1.71
C MET A 81 17.73 4.32 0.25
N LEU A 82 18.64 4.20 -0.71
CA LEU A 82 18.32 4.24 -2.13
C LEU A 82 17.40 3.07 -2.53
N SER A 83 17.63 1.87 -1.98
CA SER A 83 16.74 0.72 -2.21
C SER A 83 15.31 1.03 -1.76
N ALA A 84 15.11 1.56 -0.55
CA ALA A 84 13.78 1.92 -0.07
C ALA A 84 13.14 3.05 -0.92
N LEU A 85 13.91 4.08 -1.29
CA LEU A 85 13.46 5.15 -2.19
C LEU A 85 13.00 4.61 -3.55
N LEU A 86 13.78 3.70 -4.14
CA LEU A 86 13.44 3.04 -5.40
C LEU A 86 12.18 2.18 -5.26
N GLY A 87 12.00 1.51 -4.13
CA GLY A 87 10.73 0.85 -3.81
C GLY A 87 9.55 1.82 -3.89
N GLY A 88 9.67 3.01 -3.29
CA GLY A 88 8.65 4.06 -3.35
C GLY A 88 8.38 4.54 -4.78
N PHE A 89 9.44 4.75 -5.55
CA PHE A 89 9.35 5.14 -6.96
C PHE A 89 8.62 4.08 -7.80
N ILE A 90 9.00 2.80 -7.65
CA ILE A 90 8.40 1.67 -8.39
C ILE A 90 6.93 1.51 -8.02
N PHE A 91 6.60 1.58 -6.72
CA PHE A 91 5.22 1.54 -6.25
C PHE A 91 4.38 2.64 -6.91
N ASN A 92 4.89 3.87 -6.93
CA ASN A 92 4.16 4.99 -7.50
C ASN A 92 3.98 4.86 -9.02
N ALA A 93 5.03 4.42 -9.73
CA ALA A 93 4.98 4.14 -11.16
C ALA A 93 3.97 3.03 -11.52
N ALA A 94 3.89 1.98 -10.68
CA ALA A 94 2.95 0.89 -10.86
C ALA A 94 1.50 1.36 -10.67
N THR A 95 1.24 2.18 -9.66
CA THR A 95 -0.08 2.78 -9.42
C THR A 95 -0.52 3.68 -10.58
N TYR A 96 0.38 4.52 -11.10
CA TYR A 96 0.13 5.30 -12.31
C TYR A 96 -0.27 4.43 -13.51
N ARG A 97 0.47 3.35 -13.77
CA ARG A 97 0.17 2.40 -14.85
C ARG A 97 -1.19 1.72 -14.65
N LYS A 98 -1.49 1.29 -13.42
CA LYS A 98 -2.79 0.69 -13.08
C LYS A 98 -3.94 1.69 -13.27
N ALA A 99 -3.76 2.95 -12.90
CA ALA A 99 -4.79 3.96 -13.14
C ALA A 99 -5.09 4.09 -14.65
N SER A 100 -4.05 4.04 -15.50
CA SER A 100 -4.20 4.21 -16.94
C SER A 100 -5.04 3.15 -17.67
N THR A 101 -5.24 1.97 -17.07
CA THR A 101 -6.06 0.89 -17.66
C THR A 101 -7.56 1.03 -17.42
N ALA A 102 -7.98 1.86 -16.46
CA ALA A 102 -9.40 2.09 -16.15
C ALA A 102 -10.20 2.65 -17.35
N LYS A 103 -9.51 3.11 -18.40
CA LYS A 103 -10.07 3.74 -19.60
C LYS A 103 -10.53 2.77 -20.70
N GLN A 104 -9.92 1.59 -20.85
CA GLN A 104 -9.99 0.86 -22.13
C GLN A 104 -11.09 -0.21 -22.22
N GLY A 105 -11.90 -0.40 -21.19
CA GLY A 105 -12.63 -1.65 -21.04
C GLY A 105 -11.66 -2.85 -21.04
N VAL A 106 -12.17 -4.06 -21.21
CA VAL A 106 -11.29 -5.23 -21.39
C VAL A 106 -10.66 -5.14 -22.80
N SER A 107 -9.42 -4.66 -22.89
CA SER A 107 -8.64 -4.63 -24.13
C SER A 107 -7.28 -5.29 -23.94
N THR A 108 -6.68 -5.82 -25.01
CA THR A 108 -5.34 -6.44 -24.97
C THR A 108 -4.29 -5.49 -24.39
N LYS A 109 -4.36 -4.20 -24.75
CA LYS A 109 -3.46 -3.17 -24.21
C LYS A 109 -3.70 -2.97 -22.71
N GLY A 110 -4.95 -2.92 -22.26
CA GLY A 110 -5.31 -2.80 -20.85
C GLY A 110 -4.86 -4.01 -20.00
N ILE A 111 -4.95 -5.22 -20.56
CA ILE A 111 -4.45 -6.45 -19.92
C ILE A 111 -2.93 -6.39 -19.77
N ILE A 112 -2.19 -6.05 -20.82
CA ILE A 112 -0.72 -5.94 -20.78
C ILE A 112 -0.28 -4.90 -19.74
N ILE A 113 -0.91 -3.72 -19.72
CA ILE A 113 -0.55 -2.67 -18.75
C ILE A 113 -0.88 -3.12 -17.32
N SER A 114 -2.02 -3.79 -17.09
CA SER A 114 -2.37 -4.34 -15.77
C SER A 114 -1.37 -5.40 -15.31
N LEU A 115 -0.93 -6.27 -16.21
CA LEU A 115 0.11 -7.27 -15.92
C LEU A 115 1.42 -6.60 -15.54
N VAL A 116 1.88 -5.63 -16.33
CA VAL A 116 3.10 -4.86 -16.02
C VAL A 116 2.97 -4.12 -14.68
N ALA A 117 1.82 -3.52 -14.40
CA ALA A 117 1.56 -2.88 -13.12
C ALA A 117 1.61 -3.88 -11.96
N GLY A 118 1.03 -5.08 -12.12
CA GLY A 118 1.09 -6.15 -11.12
C GLY A 118 2.52 -6.66 -10.86
N VAL A 119 3.31 -6.81 -11.92
CA VAL A 119 4.73 -7.17 -11.82
C VAL A 119 5.48 -6.09 -11.05
N LEU A 120 5.36 -4.81 -11.44
CA LEU A 120 6.00 -3.69 -10.72
C LEU A 120 5.54 -3.60 -9.25
N MET A 121 4.25 -3.84 -8.97
CA MET A 121 3.72 -3.91 -7.60
C MET A 121 4.29 -5.08 -6.79
N SER A 122 4.77 -6.14 -7.43
CA SER A 122 5.45 -7.23 -6.72
C SER A 122 6.90 -6.88 -6.39
N PHE A 123 7.56 -6.10 -7.26
CA PHE A 123 8.95 -5.71 -7.09
C PHE A 123 9.17 -4.68 -5.98
N PHE A 124 8.26 -3.73 -5.74
CA PHE A 124 8.51 -2.68 -4.74
C PHE A 124 8.81 -3.28 -3.35
N TYR A 125 8.09 -4.34 -2.96
CA TYR A 125 8.26 -4.98 -1.65
C TYR A 125 9.68 -5.53 -1.48
N ARG A 126 10.23 -6.13 -2.54
CA ARG A 126 11.61 -6.64 -2.55
C ARG A 126 12.62 -5.54 -2.23
N PHE A 127 12.45 -4.34 -2.81
CA PHE A 127 13.36 -3.21 -2.59
C PHE A 127 13.28 -2.66 -1.16
N ILE A 128 12.10 -2.59 -0.57
CA ILE A 128 11.97 -2.19 0.84
C ILE A 128 12.54 -3.29 1.74
N ALA A 129 12.18 -4.54 1.53
CA ALA A 129 12.67 -5.69 2.29
C ALA A 129 14.21 -5.76 2.28
N ALA A 130 14.83 -5.54 1.12
CA ALA A 130 16.28 -5.53 0.98
C ALA A 130 16.96 -4.39 1.76
N SER A 131 16.24 -3.31 2.11
CA SER A 131 16.81 -2.21 2.89
C SER A 131 16.80 -2.46 4.40
N MET A 132 16.12 -3.51 4.85
CA MET A 132 15.96 -3.87 6.25
C MET A 132 16.71 -5.16 6.61
N ASP A 133 16.91 -5.37 7.90
CA ASP A 133 17.33 -6.65 8.47
C ASP A 133 16.08 -7.40 8.96
N LEU A 134 15.50 -8.24 8.09
CA LEU A 134 14.27 -8.97 8.40
C LEU A 134 14.46 -10.07 9.47
N GLU A 135 15.68 -10.46 9.78
CA GLU A 135 15.98 -11.47 10.78
C GLU A 135 16.12 -10.85 12.17
N ASN A 136 16.59 -9.60 12.24
CA ASN A 136 16.81 -8.91 13.50
C ASN A 136 16.44 -7.42 13.46
N PHE A 137 15.20 -7.10 13.80
CA PHE A 137 14.78 -5.71 14.00
C PHE A 137 15.29 -5.08 15.30
N GLU A 138 15.68 -5.87 16.32
CA GLU A 138 16.17 -5.33 17.59
C GLU A 138 17.58 -4.77 17.48
N GLN A 139 18.43 -5.43 16.70
CA GLN A 139 19.78 -4.98 16.39
C GLN A 139 20.05 -5.24 14.90
N PRO A 140 19.49 -4.41 14.00
CA PRO A 140 19.72 -4.58 12.58
C PRO A 140 21.21 -4.51 12.26
N ALA A 141 21.65 -5.32 11.29
CA ALA A 141 23.00 -5.24 10.76
C ALA A 141 23.39 -3.79 10.42
N PRO A 142 24.68 -3.41 10.55
CA PRO A 142 25.16 -2.07 10.20
C PRO A 142 24.67 -1.62 8.82
N GLY A 143 24.19 -0.38 8.74
CA GLY A 143 23.67 0.21 7.51
C GLY A 143 22.24 -0.20 7.14
N LYS A 144 21.69 -1.29 7.71
CA LYS A 144 20.29 -1.69 7.51
C LYS A 144 19.35 -0.83 8.34
N MET A 145 18.15 -0.63 7.81
CA MET A 145 17.10 0.15 8.46
C MET A 145 16.12 -0.74 9.22
N THR A 146 15.53 -0.17 10.25
CA THR A 146 14.31 -0.69 10.87
C THR A 146 13.10 -0.49 9.95
N PRO A 147 11.98 -1.21 10.17
CA PRO A 147 10.75 -1.04 9.38
C PRO A 147 10.23 0.40 9.35
N TYR A 148 10.37 1.14 10.44
CA TYR A 148 9.87 2.51 10.53
C TYR A 148 10.67 3.47 9.66
N THR A 149 12.01 3.37 9.70
CA THR A 149 12.90 4.16 8.84
C THR A 149 12.72 3.77 7.38
N ALA A 150 12.63 2.47 7.07
CA ALA A 150 12.41 1.98 5.72
C ALA A 150 11.08 2.47 5.13
N VAL A 151 9.98 2.47 5.92
CA VAL A 151 8.68 3.01 5.51
C VAL A 151 8.73 4.51 5.27
N PHE A 152 9.44 5.27 6.12
CA PHE A 152 9.63 6.71 5.93
C PHE A 152 10.43 7.03 4.65
N ILE A 153 11.52 6.31 4.40
CA ILE A 153 12.31 6.52 3.18
C ILE A 153 11.54 6.06 1.93
N PHE A 154 10.79 4.96 2.03
CA PHE A 154 9.87 4.53 0.99
C PHE A 154 8.81 5.59 0.68
N SER A 155 8.14 6.14 1.70
CA SER A 155 7.08 7.14 1.51
C SER A 155 7.63 8.43 0.91
N LEU A 156 8.88 8.80 1.24
CA LEU A 156 9.59 9.89 0.57
C LEU A 156 9.79 9.59 -0.92
N GLY A 157 10.15 8.36 -1.28
CA GLY A 157 10.23 7.92 -2.67
C GLY A 157 8.89 8.02 -3.42
N VAL A 158 7.79 7.62 -2.76
CA VAL A 158 6.43 7.79 -3.31
C VAL A 158 6.12 9.29 -3.48
N PHE A 159 6.36 10.10 -2.45
CA PHE A 159 6.06 11.54 -2.45
C PHE A 159 6.85 12.30 -3.54
N LEU A 160 8.17 12.11 -3.61
CA LEU A 160 9.03 12.79 -4.58
C LEU A 160 8.70 12.38 -6.02
N SER A 161 8.50 11.08 -6.27
CA SER A 161 8.13 10.59 -7.60
C SER A 161 6.73 11.07 -8.03
N ASN A 162 5.86 11.41 -7.08
CA ASN A 162 4.51 11.89 -7.36
C ASN A 162 4.50 13.24 -8.07
N PHE A 163 5.46 14.12 -7.76
CA PHE A 163 5.64 15.37 -8.50
C PHE A 163 5.87 15.13 -9.99
N ILE A 164 6.49 14.02 -10.37
CA ILE A 164 6.73 13.66 -11.77
C ILE A 164 5.48 12.97 -12.34
N PHE A 165 5.09 11.83 -11.78
CA PHE A 165 4.04 10.99 -12.35
C PHE A 165 2.67 11.66 -12.31
N ASN A 166 2.32 12.32 -11.21
CA ASN A 166 1.02 12.96 -11.10
C ASN A 166 0.97 14.26 -11.91
N THR A 167 2.06 15.02 -12.05
CA THR A 167 2.08 16.16 -12.98
C THR A 167 1.86 15.71 -14.42
N ILE A 168 2.48 14.59 -14.84
CA ILE A 168 2.23 14.01 -16.16
C ILE A 168 0.76 13.61 -16.28
N LEU A 169 0.19 12.99 -15.25
CA LEU A 169 -1.22 12.59 -15.22
C LEU A 169 -2.17 13.79 -15.29
N MET A 170 -1.89 14.88 -14.56
CA MET A 170 -2.72 16.09 -14.60
C MET A 170 -2.69 16.76 -15.99
N LYS A 171 -1.53 16.75 -16.67
CA LYS A 171 -1.38 17.27 -18.04
C LYS A 171 -1.99 16.35 -19.11
N LYS A 172 -1.94 15.03 -18.88
CA LYS A 172 -2.48 13.99 -19.77
C LYS A 172 -3.40 13.06 -18.97
N PRO A 173 -4.57 13.55 -18.54
CA PRO A 173 -5.45 12.82 -17.65
C PRO A 173 -6.06 11.62 -18.34
N LEU A 174 -6.48 10.67 -17.51
CA LEU A 174 -7.06 9.42 -17.99
C LEU A 174 -8.44 9.65 -18.59
N GLN A 175 -9.18 10.58 -17.98
CA GLN A 175 -10.53 10.98 -18.36
C GLN A 175 -10.66 12.51 -18.30
N GLY A 176 -11.45 13.09 -19.20
CA GLY A 176 -11.74 14.52 -19.23
C GLY A 176 -10.59 15.39 -19.73
N SER A 177 -10.73 16.70 -19.57
CA SER A 177 -9.72 17.69 -19.94
C SER A 177 -8.56 17.73 -18.94
N PRO A 178 -7.35 18.17 -19.37
CA PRO A 178 -6.24 18.46 -18.47
C PRO A 178 -6.67 19.28 -17.25
N THR A 179 -6.09 18.96 -16.11
CA THR A 179 -6.28 19.67 -14.84
C THR A 179 -4.96 20.29 -14.39
N GLY A 180 -5.01 21.16 -13.37
CA GLY A 180 -3.84 21.85 -12.84
C GLY A 180 -3.91 21.99 -11.32
N TYR A 181 -2.79 22.37 -10.71
CA TYR A 181 -2.68 22.54 -9.26
C TYR A 181 -3.67 23.57 -8.69
N LYS A 182 -4.13 24.53 -9.51
CA LYS A 182 -5.18 25.44 -9.08
C LYS A 182 -6.45 24.67 -8.67
N GLU A 183 -6.87 23.68 -9.46
CA GLU A 183 -8.07 22.89 -9.17
C GLU A 183 -7.91 22.07 -7.88
N TYR A 184 -6.70 21.56 -7.63
CA TYR A 184 -6.36 20.89 -6.36
C TYR A 184 -6.65 21.79 -5.15
N PHE A 185 -6.20 23.04 -5.16
CA PHE A 185 -6.40 23.97 -4.03
C PHE A 185 -7.82 24.54 -3.91
N HIS A 186 -8.70 24.32 -4.91
CA HIS A 186 -10.12 24.67 -4.80
C HIS A 186 -10.97 23.53 -4.23
N GLY A 187 -10.35 22.38 -3.93
CA GLY A 187 -11.01 21.26 -3.26
C GLY A 187 -11.52 21.66 -1.87
N SER A 188 -12.68 21.12 -1.49
CA SER A 188 -13.16 21.30 -0.12
C SER A 188 -12.32 20.48 0.86
N PHE A 189 -12.19 20.96 2.10
CA PHE A 189 -11.47 20.26 3.16
C PHE A 189 -11.92 18.80 3.33
N GLY A 190 -13.23 18.54 3.23
CA GLY A 190 -13.79 17.20 3.33
C GLY A 190 -13.29 16.25 2.23
N LEU A 191 -13.12 16.73 0.99
CA LEU A 191 -12.59 15.92 -0.11
C LEU A 191 -11.12 15.55 0.13
N HIS A 192 -10.30 16.53 0.54
CA HIS A 192 -8.91 16.29 0.90
C HIS A 192 -8.79 15.29 2.05
N MET A 193 -9.63 15.40 3.08
CA MET A 193 -9.63 14.46 4.21
C MET A 193 -9.97 13.03 3.81
N VAL A 194 -10.89 12.81 2.87
CA VAL A 194 -11.18 11.47 2.34
C VAL A 194 -9.96 10.88 1.60
N GLY A 195 -9.26 11.70 0.83
CA GLY A 195 -8.03 11.29 0.15
C GLY A 195 -6.89 10.97 1.12
N VAL A 196 -6.63 11.87 2.07
CA VAL A 196 -5.63 11.68 3.14
C VAL A 196 -5.94 10.43 3.95
N LEU A 197 -7.21 10.19 4.30
CA LEU A 197 -7.63 8.97 4.99
C LEU A 197 -7.30 7.72 4.19
N GLY A 198 -7.48 7.73 2.86
CA GLY A 198 -7.04 6.62 2.00
C GLY A 198 -5.55 6.33 2.14
N GLY A 199 -4.74 7.39 2.14
CA GLY A 199 -3.30 7.30 2.34
C GLY A 199 -2.90 6.78 3.72
N LEU A 200 -3.57 7.27 4.78
CA LEU A 200 -3.36 6.80 6.15
C LEU A 200 -3.70 5.31 6.29
N ILE A 201 -4.83 4.87 5.72
CA ILE A 201 -5.25 3.45 5.74
C ILE A 201 -4.20 2.59 5.04
N TRP A 202 -3.76 2.98 3.84
CA TRP A 202 -2.77 2.20 3.11
C TRP A 202 -1.40 2.19 3.81
N GLY A 203 -0.95 3.35 4.31
CA GLY A 203 0.31 3.52 5.04
C GLY A 203 0.35 2.67 6.31
N LEU A 204 -0.76 2.63 7.06
CA LEU A 204 -0.92 1.74 8.21
C LEU A 204 -0.76 0.28 7.81
N GLY A 205 -1.47 -0.16 6.77
CA GLY A 205 -1.36 -1.52 6.27
C GLY A 205 0.07 -1.87 5.86
N ASN A 206 0.76 -0.99 5.14
CA ASN A 206 2.14 -1.22 4.70
C ASN A 206 3.12 -1.29 5.87
N SER A 207 2.99 -0.41 6.86
CA SER A 207 3.84 -0.42 8.06
C SER A 207 3.66 -1.70 8.88
N LEU A 208 2.40 -2.08 9.17
CA LEU A 208 2.10 -3.32 9.90
C LEU A 208 2.60 -4.56 9.15
N ASN A 209 2.54 -4.55 7.82
CA ASN A 209 3.06 -5.63 7.01
C ASN A 209 4.57 -5.80 7.20
N LEU A 210 5.34 -4.73 7.06
CA LEU A 210 6.80 -4.79 7.18
C LEU A 210 7.25 -5.11 8.61
N ILE A 211 6.52 -4.63 9.61
CA ILE A 211 6.77 -5.00 11.01
C ILE A 211 6.48 -6.49 11.25
N ALA A 212 5.38 -7.01 10.71
CA ALA A 212 5.03 -8.43 10.83
C ALA A 212 6.03 -9.34 10.11
N ALA A 213 6.60 -8.89 9.00
CA ALA A 213 7.57 -9.65 8.21
C ALA A 213 8.81 -10.08 9.01
N GLY A 214 9.18 -9.38 10.09
CA GLY A 214 10.30 -9.78 10.95
C GLY A 214 10.05 -11.04 11.79
N LYS A 215 8.78 -11.42 12.01
CA LYS A 215 8.43 -12.66 12.72
C LYS A 215 7.69 -13.67 11.87
N ALA A 216 6.81 -13.21 10.98
CA ALA A 216 6.13 -14.08 10.03
C ALA A 216 7.02 -14.45 8.84
N GLY A 217 8.09 -13.69 8.57
CA GLY A 217 8.82 -13.77 7.31
C GLY A 217 8.14 -12.98 6.18
N PRO A 218 8.93 -12.51 5.19
CA PRO A 218 8.42 -11.67 4.11
C PRO A 218 7.42 -12.39 3.19
N ALA A 219 7.61 -13.70 2.95
CA ALA A 219 6.73 -14.48 2.10
C ALA A 219 5.32 -14.60 2.70
N ILE A 220 5.24 -14.94 3.99
CA ILE A 220 3.96 -15.07 4.69
C ILE A 220 3.32 -13.69 4.86
N SER A 221 4.09 -12.70 5.31
CA SER A 221 3.54 -11.37 5.56
C SER A 221 3.00 -10.71 4.29
N TYR A 222 3.77 -10.69 3.20
CA TYR A 222 3.30 -10.14 1.93
C TYR A 222 2.17 -10.98 1.34
N GLY A 223 2.27 -12.32 1.42
CA GLY A 223 1.24 -13.24 0.96
C GLY A 223 -0.12 -13.04 1.63
N LEU A 224 -0.16 -12.93 2.97
CA LEU A 224 -1.38 -12.59 3.70
C LEU A 224 -1.89 -11.19 3.36
N GLY A 225 -0.99 -10.23 3.15
CA GLY A 225 -1.35 -8.90 2.67
C GLY A 225 -2.12 -8.92 1.33
N GLN A 226 -1.82 -9.87 0.44
CA GLN A 226 -2.54 -10.04 -0.84
C GLN A 226 -3.98 -10.54 -0.68
N GLY A 227 -4.35 -11.03 0.51
CA GLY A 227 -5.77 -11.23 0.86
C GLY A 227 -6.60 -9.93 0.77
N ALA A 228 -5.96 -8.77 0.56
CA ALA A 228 -6.63 -7.50 0.26
C ALA A 228 -7.63 -7.63 -0.89
N THR A 229 -7.40 -8.54 -1.84
CA THR A 229 -8.35 -8.85 -2.92
C THR A 229 -9.66 -9.43 -2.38
N LEU A 230 -9.62 -10.30 -1.36
CA LEU A 230 -10.83 -10.80 -0.69
C LEU A 230 -11.60 -9.64 -0.05
N ILE A 231 -10.91 -8.78 0.71
CA ILE A 231 -11.54 -7.64 1.39
C ILE A 231 -12.15 -6.66 0.37
N ALA A 232 -11.43 -6.32 -0.70
CA ALA A 232 -11.96 -5.48 -1.77
C ALA A 232 -13.21 -6.09 -2.41
N ALA A 233 -13.22 -7.40 -2.62
CA ALA A 233 -14.38 -8.11 -3.14
C ALA A 233 -15.56 -8.11 -2.16
N LEU A 234 -15.33 -8.23 -0.84
CA LEU A 234 -16.37 -8.10 0.18
C LEU A 234 -17.03 -6.70 0.12
N TRP A 235 -16.23 -5.63 0.01
CA TRP A 235 -16.77 -4.28 -0.22
C TRP A 235 -17.60 -4.21 -1.51
N GLY A 236 -17.08 -4.75 -2.60
CA GLY A 236 -17.76 -4.78 -3.90
C GLY A 236 -19.13 -5.48 -3.86
N VAL A 237 -19.19 -6.64 -3.21
CA VAL A 237 -20.41 -7.48 -3.12
C VAL A 237 -21.42 -6.89 -2.14
N PHE A 238 -21.02 -6.63 -0.90
CA PHE A 238 -21.97 -6.36 0.18
C PHE A 238 -22.32 -4.89 0.36
N ILE A 239 -21.36 -3.99 0.11
CA ILE A 239 -21.55 -2.55 0.33
C ILE A 239 -21.88 -1.84 -0.98
N TRP A 240 -21.04 -2.03 -1.99
CA TRP A 240 -21.21 -1.39 -3.29
C TRP A 240 -22.17 -2.11 -4.22
N LYS A 241 -22.53 -3.35 -3.90
CA LYS A 241 -23.55 -4.10 -4.63
C LYS A 241 -23.27 -4.22 -6.13
N GLU A 242 -21.98 -4.32 -6.50
CA GLU A 242 -21.50 -4.27 -7.89
C GLU A 242 -22.03 -5.42 -8.76
N PHE A 243 -22.41 -6.55 -8.13
CA PHE A 243 -22.90 -7.74 -8.81
C PHE A 243 -24.42 -7.89 -8.81
N GLN A 244 -25.19 -6.87 -8.39
CA GLN A 244 -26.65 -6.95 -8.34
C GLN A 244 -27.31 -7.25 -9.68
N GLN A 245 -26.72 -6.78 -10.78
CA GLN A 245 -27.21 -7.01 -12.14
C GLN A 245 -26.47 -8.15 -12.85
N ALA A 246 -25.65 -8.92 -12.14
CA ALA A 246 -24.86 -9.98 -12.75
C ALA A 246 -25.74 -11.19 -13.18
N PRO A 247 -25.29 -11.97 -14.18
CA PRO A 247 -26.03 -13.15 -14.64
C PRO A 247 -26.31 -14.17 -13.53
N LYS A 248 -27.39 -14.94 -13.70
CA LYS A 248 -27.71 -16.07 -12.80
C LYS A 248 -26.51 -17.02 -12.70
N GLY A 249 -26.19 -17.46 -11.49
CA GLY A 249 -25.02 -18.31 -11.18
C GLY A 249 -23.78 -17.55 -10.69
N THR A 250 -23.71 -16.22 -10.89
CA THR A 250 -22.55 -15.41 -10.44
C THR A 250 -22.34 -15.49 -8.93
N ASN A 251 -23.42 -15.51 -8.13
CA ASN A 251 -23.31 -15.61 -6.67
C ASN A 251 -22.64 -16.91 -6.21
N GLY A 252 -22.84 -18.03 -6.93
CA GLY A 252 -22.15 -19.28 -6.63
C GLY A 252 -20.64 -19.17 -6.86
N LEU A 253 -20.23 -18.51 -7.94
CA LEU A 253 -18.82 -18.24 -8.24
C LEU A 253 -18.18 -17.30 -7.22
N ILE A 254 -18.91 -16.28 -6.76
CA ILE A 254 -18.45 -15.36 -5.71
C ILE A 254 -18.23 -16.12 -4.40
N VAL A 255 -19.19 -16.97 -4.00
CA VAL A 255 -19.05 -17.79 -2.79
C VAL A 255 -17.86 -18.75 -2.91
N ALA A 256 -17.70 -19.43 -4.06
CA ALA A 256 -16.55 -20.30 -4.31
C ALA A 256 -15.23 -19.54 -4.22
N MET A 257 -15.14 -18.34 -4.82
CA MET A 257 -13.98 -17.45 -4.73
C MET A 257 -13.65 -17.13 -3.27
N PHE A 258 -14.64 -16.74 -2.46
CA PHE A 258 -14.42 -16.46 -1.03
C PHE A 258 -13.92 -17.68 -0.25
N LEU A 259 -14.50 -18.85 -0.50
CA LEU A 259 -14.05 -20.09 0.13
C LEU A 259 -12.60 -20.42 -0.23
N PHE A 260 -12.22 -20.34 -1.51
CA PHE A 260 -10.85 -20.59 -1.94
C PHE A 260 -9.86 -19.58 -1.34
N PHE A 261 -10.24 -18.31 -1.22
CA PHE A 261 -9.41 -17.31 -0.53
C PHE A 261 -9.21 -17.65 0.94
N VAL A 262 -10.29 -17.97 1.68
CA VAL A 262 -10.21 -18.30 3.10
C VAL A 262 -9.36 -19.55 3.32
N VAL A 263 -9.54 -20.60 2.50
CA VAL A 263 -8.72 -21.80 2.56
C VAL A 263 -7.26 -21.49 2.24
N GLY A 264 -6.99 -20.73 1.17
CA GLY A 264 -5.63 -20.34 0.79
C GLY A 264 -4.91 -19.53 1.88
N LEU A 265 -5.60 -18.58 2.50
CA LEU A 265 -5.07 -17.81 3.63
C LEU A 265 -4.82 -18.71 4.84
N GLY A 266 -5.73 -19.63 5.16
CA GLY A 266 -5.56 -20.61 6.23
C GLY A 266 -4.35 -21.52 6.03
N LEU A 267 -4.16 -22.03 4.80
CA LEU A 267 -3.00 -22.84 4.43
C LEU A 267 -1.70 -22.04 4.55
N LEU A 268 -1.72 -20.76 4.18
CA LEU A 268 -0.54 -19.90 4.26
C LEU A 268 -0.17 -19.53 5.70
N ILE A 269 -1.16 -19.35 6.59
CA ILE A 269 -0.93 -19.19 8.04
C ILE A 269 -0.34 -20.48 8.62
N TYR A 270 -0.91 -21.63 8.26
CA TYR A 270 -0.45 -22.95 8.71
C TYR A 270 0.97 -23.27 8.23
N ALA A 271 1.33 -22.90 7.01
CA ALA A 271 2.69 -23.10 6.49
C ALA A 271 3.77 -22.31 7.25
N GLY A 272 3.38 -21.29 8.03
CA GLY A 272 4.30 -20.49 8.84
C GLY A 272 4.39 -20.87 10.31
N THR A 273 3.64 -21.87 10.77
CA THR A 273 3.77 -22.43 12.13
C THR A 273 4.77 -23.57 12.13
#